data_AF-A0A292ZC47-F1
#
_entry.id   AF-A0A292ZC47-F1
#
_cell.length_a   1.000
_cell.length_b   1.000
_cell.length_c   1.000
_cell.angle_alpha   90.00
_cell.angle_beta   90.00
_cell.angle_gamma   90.00
#
_symmetry.space_group_name_H-M   'P 1'
#
loop_
_entity.id
_entity.type
_entity.pdbx_description
1 polymer ?
#
loop_
_entity_poly.entity_id
_entity_poly.type
_entity_poly.pdbx_seq_one_letter_code
_entity_poly.pdbx_strand_id
1 'polypeptide(L)'
;MAPHAHLLLFLGAGGDQATRWLQTDIAQFFEELICELPAALERVLGNQVHDVKPRWAKGTAHRVARLLADHIDELERKDALLGDIYAATLGGRHD
;
A
#
# COMPACT_ATOMS: atom_id res chain seq x y z
N MET A 1 -18.72 -5.37 -1.78
CA MET A 1 -17.85 -5.52 -2.96
C MET A 1 -17.48 -4.13 -3.43
N ALA A 2 -16.20 -3.86 -3.65
CA ALA A 2 -15.73 -2.58 -4.17
C ALA A 2 -15.70 -2.67 -5.72
N PRO A 3 -16.70 -2.11 -6.44
CA PRO A 3 -16.84 -2.31 -7.87
C PRO A 3 -15.71 -1.64 -8.68
N HIS A 4 -15.10 -0.57 -8.14
CA HIS A 4 -13.98 0.09 -8.81
C HIS A 4 -12.68 -0.72 -8.71
N ALA A 5 -12.37 -1.34 -7.57
CA ALA A 5 -11.24 -2.27 -7.45
C ALA A 5 -11.28 -3.35 -8.56
N HIS A 6 -12.45 -3.91 -8.83
CA HIS A 6 -12.63 -4.93 -9.87
C HIS A 6 -12.24 -4.41 -11.25
N LEU A 7 -12.78 -3.24 -11.65
CA LEU A 7 -12.49 -2.65 -12.96
C LEU A 7 -11.01 -2.27 -13.08
N LEU A 8 -10.43 -1.67 -12.03
CA LEU A 8 -9.01 -1.27 -12.02
C LEU A 8 -8.07 -2.47 -12.14
N LEU A 9 -8.32 -3.54 -11.36
CA LEU A 9 -7.51 -4.75 -11.41
C LEU A 9 -7.67 -5.48 -12.74
N PHE A 10 -8.90 -5.58 -13.26
CA PHE A 10 -9.15 -6.27 -14.53
C PHE A 10 -8.48 -5.54 -15.71
N LEU A 11 -8.64 -4.22 -15.79
CA LEU A 11 -8.05 -3.42 -16.87
C LEU A 11 -6.53 -3.29 -16.75
N GLY A 12 -5.99 -3.18 -15.53
CA GLY A 12 -4.57 -2.93 -15.29
C GLY A 12 -3.69 -4.18 -15.21
N ALA A 13 -4.22 -5.30 -14.70
CA ALA A 13 -3.44 -6.50 -14.39
C ALA A 13 -4.01 -7.79 -15.00
N GLY A 14 -5.16 -7.72 -15.69
CA GLY A 14 -5.82 -8.85 -16.34
C GLY A 14 -6.68 -9.68 -15.39
N GLY A 15 -7.53 -10.54 -15.98
CA GLY A 15 -8.56 -11.31 -15.26
C GLY A 15 -8.00 -12.25 -14.18
N ASP A 16 -6.83 -12.84 -14.40
CA ASP A 16 -6.24 -13.79 -13.45
C ASP A 16 -5.73 -13.11 -12.16
N GLN A 17 -5.20 -11.89 -12.28
CA GLN A 17 -4.76 -11.12 -11.12
C GLN A 17 -5.97 -10.56 -10.37
N ALA A 18 -6.97 -10.06 -11.09
CA ALA A 18 -8.21 -9.56 -10.52
C ALA A 18 -8.90 -10.65 -9.68
N THR A 19 -9.08 -11.86 -10.24
CA THR A 19 -9.74 -12.99 -9.55
C THR A 19 -9.03 -13.37 -8.25
N ARG A 20 -7.69 -13.33 -8.23
CA ARG A 20 -6.90 -13.67 -7.04
C ARG A 20 -7.02 -12.63 -5.93
N TRP A 21 -7.18 -11.36 -6.27
CA TRP A 21 -7.13 -10.27 -5.28
C TRP A 21 -8.52 -9.81 -4.81
N LEU A 22 -9.55 -9.95 -5.64
CA LEU A 22 -10.90 -9.40 -5.44
C LEU A 22 -11.61 -9.75 -4.13
N GLN A 23 -11.14 -10.76 -3.40
CA GLN A 23 -11.70 -11.22 -2.13
C GLN A 23 -10.72 -11.07 -0.96
N THR A 24 -9.72 -10.20 -1.09
CA THR A 24 -8.68 -9.98 -0.08
C THR A 24 -8.46 -8.48 0.15
N ASP A 25 -7.91 -8.11 1.31
CA ASP A 25 -7.71 -6.72 1.71
C ASP A 25 -6.83 -5.93 0.72
N ILE A 26 -5.97 -6.62 -0.03
CA ILE A 26 -5.12 -6.01 -1.05
C ILE A 26 -5.94 -5.36 -2.18
N ALA A 27 -7.17 -5.82 -2.45
CA ALA A 27 -8.02 -5.22 -3.47
C ALA A 27 -8.53 -3.84 -3.05
N GLN A 28 -8.95 -3.70 -1.79
CA GLN A 28 -9.36 -2.41 -1.24
C GLN A 28 -8.16 -1.47 -1.12
N PHE A 29 -7.03 -1.96 -0.59
CA PHE A 29 -5.79 -1.20 -0.53
C PHE A 29 -5.36 -0.70 -1.91
N PHE A 30 -5.43 -1.55 -2.94
CA PHE A 30 -5.05 -1.17 -4.29
C PHE A 30 -5.98 -0.10 -4.89
N GLU A 31 -7.30 -0.21 -4.66
CA GLU A 31 -8.25 0.83 -5.09
C GLU A 31 -7.92 2.18 -4.47
N GLU A 32 -7.79 2.23 -3.15
CA GLU A 32 -7.49 3.47 -2.42
C GLU A 32 -6.13 4.05 -2.86
N LEU A 33 -5.10 3.20 -2.98
CA LEU A 33 -3.77 3.62 -3.43
C LEU A 33 -3.83 4.26 -4.82
N ILE A 34 -4.50 3.63 -5.79
CA ILE A 34 -4.55 4.13 -7.17
C ILE A 34 -5.44 5.37 -7.29
N CYS A 35 -6.48 5.50 -6.47
CA CYS A 35 -7.31 6.70 -6.41
C CYS A 35 -6.54 7.91 -5.84
N GLU A 36 -5.70 7.71 -4.82
CA GLU A 36 -4.92 8.78 -4.17
C GLU A 36 -3.62 9.14 -4.90
N LEU A 37 -3.04 8.17 -5.64
CA LEU A 37 -1.72 8.33 -6.25
C LEU A 37 -1.59 9.55 -7.19
N PRO A 38 -2.56 9.88 -8.07
CA PRO A 38 -2.44 11.06 -8.94
C PRO A 38 -2.28 12.37 -8.16
N ALA A 39 -3.11 12.60 -7.14
CA ALA A 39 -3.04 13.80 -6.31
C ALA A 39 -1.72 13.86 -5.52
N ALA A 40 -1.26 12.70 -5.01
CA ALA A 40 0.03 12.60 -4.34
C ALA A 40 1.21 12.92 -5.28
N LEU A 41 1.19 12.41 -6.52
CA LEU A 41 2.21 12.67 -7.52
C LEU A 41 2.26 14.15 -7.91
N GLU A 42 1.12 14.78 -8.17
CA GLU A 42 1.06 16.21 -8.48
C GLU A 42 1.61 17.05 -7.33
N ARG A 43 1.25 16.73 -6.09
CA ARG A 43 1.72 17.44 -4.89
C ARG A 43 3.22 17.29 -4.67
N VAL A 44 3.78 16.09 -4.87
CA VAL A 44 5.18 15.79 -4.58
C VAL A 44 6.11 16.20 -5.72
N LEU A 45 5.72 15.97 -6.97
CA LEU A 45 6.54 16.27 -8.14
C LEU A 45 6.36 17.72 -8.62
N GLY A 46 5.18 18.32 -8.36
CA GLY A 46 4.82 19.64 -8.87
C GLY A 46 5.07 19.74 -10.38
N ASN A 47 5.85 20.73 -10.80
CA ASN A 47 6.17 20.97 -12.20
C ASN A 47 6.94 19.80 -12.86
N GLN A 48 7.63 18.95 -12.09
CA GLN A 48 8.39 17.81 -12.62
C GLN A 48 7.50 16.65 -13.08
N VAL A 49 6.18 16.70 -12.84
CA VAL A 49 5.25 15.65 -13.30
C VAL A 49 5.32 15.48 -14.82
N HIS A 50 5.58 16.57 -15.56
CA HIS A 50 5.72 16.55 -17.02
C HIS A 50 7.02 15.90 -17.51
N ASP A 51 8.00 15.73 -16.63
CA ASP A 51 9.28 15.10 -16.94
C ASP A 51 9.26 13.57 -16.80
N VAL A 52 8.21 13.02 -16.17
CA VAL A 52 8.02 11.57 -15.98
C VAL A 52 8.00 10.86 -17.33
N LYS A 53 8.88 9.87 -17.51
CA LYS A 53 8.98 9.11 -18.76
C LYS A 53 8.28 7.75 -18.64
N PRO A 54 7.45 7.34 -19.62
CA PRO A 54 6.76 6.05 -19.60
C PRO A 54 7.67 4.84 -19.38
N ARG A 55 8.91 4.87 -19.92
CA ARG A 55 9.90 3.79 -19.75
C ARG A 55 10.30 3.51 -18.30
N TRP A 56 10.04 4.43 -17.36
CA TRP A 56 10.35 4.25 -15.94
C TRP A 56 9.30 3.43 -15.20
N ALA A 57 8.08 3.31 -15.74
CA ALA A 57 6.91 2.77 -15.03
C ALA A 57 7.19 1.41 -14.35
N LYS A 58 7.80 0.46 -15.09
CA LYS A 58 8.13 -0.86 -14.54
C LYS A 58 9.10 -0.78 -13.37
N GLY A 59 10.16 0.01 -13.50
CA GLY A 59 11.17 0.17 -12.43
C GLY A 59 10.60 0.88 -11.20
N THR A 60 9.78 1.91 -11.42
CA THR A 60 9.08 2.64 -10.36
C THR A 60 8.10 1.72 -9.63
N ALA A 61 7.33 0.89 -10.33
CA ALA A 61 6.42 -0.07 -9.69
C ALA A 61 7.16 -1.06 -8.77
N HIS A 62 8.31 -1.58 -9.19
CA HIS A 62 9.13 -2.45 -8.33
C HIS A 62 9.70 -1.71 -7.12
N ARG A 63 10.09 -0.44 -7.29
CA ARG A 63 10.54 0.40 -6.17
C ARG A 63 9.42 0.64 -5.17
N VAL A 64 8.23 1.00 -5.64
CA VAL A 64 7.03 1.20 -4.80
C VAL A 64 6.69 -0.08 -4.05
N ALA A 65 6.71 -1.24 -4.72
CA ALA A 65 6.47 -2.53 -4.07
C ALA A 65 7.48 -2.82 -2.95
N ARG A 66 8.77 -2.48 -3.16
CA ARG A 66 9.80 -2.64 -2.12
C ARG A 66 9.61 -1.70 -0.95
N LEU A 67 9.34 -0.42 -1.23
CA LEU A 67 9.02 0.57 -0.18
C LEU A 67 7.80 0.16 0.64
N LEU A 68 6.78 -0.42 0.00
CA LEU A 68 5.60 -0.94 0.69
C LEU A 68 5.95 -2.11 1.60
N ALA A 69 6.76 -3.07 1.12
CA ALA A 69 7.22 -4.19 1.95
C ALA A 69 8.02 -3.71 3.16
N ASP A 70 8.98 -2.80 2.95
CA ASP A 70 9.78 -2.21 4.02
C ASP A 70 8.88 -1.48 5.05
N HIS A 71 7.82 -0.81 4.57
CA HIS A 71 6.87 -0.10 5.42
C HIS A 71 6.01 -1.06 6.26
N ILE A 72 5.55 -2.17 5.69
CA ILE A 72 4.78 -3.20 6.41
C ILE A 72 5.65 -3.80 7.52
N ASP A 73 6.89 -4.19 7.22
CA ASP A 73 7.83 -4.70 8.21
C ASP A 73 8.06 -3.70 9.34
N GLU A 74 8.11 -2.40 9.03
CA GLU A 74 8.26 -1.34 10.04
C GLU A 74 7.01 -1.20 10.91
N LEU A 75 5.82 -1.28 10.33
CA LEU A 75 4.55 -1.23 11.07
C LEU A 75 4.42 -2.43 12.01
N GLU A 76 4.71 -3.64 11.54
CA GLU A 76 4.66 -4.86 12.35
C GLU A 76 5.62 -4.79 13.54
N ARG A 77 6.85 -4.27 13.34
CA ARG A 77 7.80 -4.06 14.45
C ARG A 77 7.29 -3.06 15.46
N LYS A 78 6.66 -1.96 15.02
CA LYS A 78 6.11 -0.94 15.92
C LYS A 78 4.93 -1.49 16.72
N ASP A 79 4.06 -2.27 16.09
CA ASP A 79 2.93 -2.91 16.75
C ASP A 79 3.39 -3.90 17.83
N ALA A 80 4.43 -4.68 17.57
CA ALA A 80 5.02 -5.57 18.56
C ALA A 80 5.56 -4.79 19.78
N LEU A 81 6.30 -3.69 19.55
CA LEU A 81 6.82 -2.84 20.63
C LEU A 81 5.70 -2.20 21.47
N LEU A 82 4.62 -1.75 20.83
CA LEU A 82 3.47 -1.20 21.55
C LEU A 82 2.80 -2.30 22.38
N GLY A 83 2.60 -3.49 21.83
CA GLY A 83 2.08 -4.65 22.54
C GLY A 83 2.89 -4.98 23.80
N ASP A 84 4.22 -4.98 23.69
CA ASP A 84 5.13 -5.23 24.82
C ASP A 84 5.03 -4.15 25.91
N ILE A 85 4.91 -2.88 25.54
CA ILE A 85 4.70 -1.77 26.50
C ILE A 85 3.36 -1.92 27.23
N TYR A 86 2.29 -2.28 26.51
CA TYR A 86 0.98 -2.52 27.12
C TYR A 86 1.00 -3.75 28.06
N ALA A 87 1.70 -4.83 27.68
CA ALA A 87 1.87 -6.00 28.53
C ALA A 87 2.69 -5.69 29.80
N ALA A 88 3.77 -4.91 29.67
CA ALA A 88 4.60 -4.50 30.80
C ALA A 88 3.88 -3.56 31.77
N THR A 89 3.01 -2.67 31.27
CA THR A 89 2.22 -1.74 32.10
C THR A 89 1.04 -2.42 32.80
N LEU A 90 0.44 -3.45 32.22
CA LEU A 90 -0.64 -4.24 32.84
C LEU A 90 -0.13 -5.33 33.79
N GLY A 91 1.06 -5.88 33.56
CA GLY A 91 1.67 -6.91 34.39
C GLY A 91 2.38 -6.41 35.66
N GLY A 92 2.62 -5.10 35.78
CA GLY A 92 3.36 -4.48 36.90
C GLY A 92 2.55 -4.14 38.14
N ARG A 93 1.37 -4.74 38.35
CA ARG A 93 0.51 -4.46 39.51
C ARG A 93 0.04 -5.76 40.14
N HIS A 94 0.97 -6.48 40.77
CA HIS A 94 0.66 -7.59 41.68
C HIS A 94 1.84 -7.72 42.67
N ASP A 95 1.87 -6.79 43.61
CA ASP A 95 2.72 -6.83 44.80
C ASP A 95 1.80 -6.62 46.02
#